data_AF-A0A110B1A6-F1
#
_entry.id   AF-A0A110B1A6-F1
#
_cell.length_a   1.000
_cell.length_b   1.000
_cell.length_c   1.000
_cell.angle_alpha   90.00
_cell.angle_beta   90.00
_cell.angle_gamma   90.00
#
_symmetry.space_group_name_H-M   'P 1'
#
loop_
_entity.id
_entity.type
_entity.pdbx_description
1 polymer ?
#
loop_
_entity_poly.entity_id
_entity_poly.type
_entity_poly.pdbx_seq_one_letter_code
_entity_poly.pdbx_strand_id
1 'polypeptide(L)' 'MTTQFITNNKGVKTAAIIPINEYEDLLHQHHLNLELTDEYKKMIDDMLDQDDTGKAEYVSFNHIKDRFQSN' A
#
# COMPACT_ATOMS: atom_id res chain seq x y z
N MET A 1 13.19 11.69 -14.40
CA MET A 1 13.18 10.88 -15.64
C MET A 1 11.91 11.23 -16.40
N THR A 2 11.90 11.15 -17.74
CA THR A 2 10.70 11.48 -18.53
C THR A 2 9.79 10.26 -18.63
N THR A 3 8.52 10.39 -18.25
CA THR A 3 7.48 9.35 -18.40
C THR A 3 7.36 8.95 -19.87
N GLN A 4 7.54 7.65 -20.17
CA GLN A 4 7.38 7.13 -21.52
C GLN A 4 6.00 6.49 -21.66
N PHE A 5 5.38 6.58 -22.84
CA PHE A 5 4.07 5.99 -23.10
C PHE A 5 4.16 4.92 -24.17
N ILE A 6 3.49 3.80 -23.96
CA ILE A 6 3.26 2.78 -24.99
C ILE A 6 1.99 3.18 -25.74
N THR A 7 2.10 3.31 -27.06
CA THR A 7 0.96 3.61 -27.94
C THR A 7 0.61 2.40 -28.80
N ASN A 8 -0.68 2.16 -29.02
CA ASN A 8 -1.13 1.15 -29.97
C ASN A 8 -0.94 1.61 -31.43
N ASN A 9 -1.25 0.73 -32.38
CA ASN A 9 -1.19 0.97 -33.83
C ASN A 9 -2.12 2.09 -34.33
N LYS A 10 -3.01 2.62 -33.49
CA LYS A 10 -3.88 3.78 -33.79
C LYS A 10 -3.38 5.07 -33.13
N GLY A 11 -2.19 5.06 -32.51
CA GLY A 11 -1.62 6.21 -31.81
C GLY A 11 -2.23 6.48 -30.43
N VAL A 12 -3.09 5.58 -29.91
CA VAL A 12 -3.70 5.73 -28.59
C VAL A 12 -2.74 5.22 -27.53
N LYS A 13 -2.50 6.02 -26.48
CA LYS A 13 -1.68 5.64 -25.33
C LYS A 13 -2.39 4.54 -24.53
N THR A 14 -1.74 3.39 -24.34
CA THR A 14 -2.31 2.22 -23.65
C THR A 14 -1.58 1.88 -22.35
N ALA A 15 -0.35 2.34 -22.16
CA ALA A 15 0.39 2.18 -20.91
C ALA A 15 1.39 3.33 -20.69
N ALA A 16 1.80 3.53 -19.44
CA ALA A 16 2.89 4.42 -19.08
C ALA A 16 4.02 3.60 -18.45
N ILE A 17 5.25 3.88 -18.85
CA ILE A 17 6.46 3.36 -18.23
C ILE A 17 6.99 4.47 -17.35
N ILE A 18 6.92 4.24 -16.04
CA ILE A 18 7.47 5.12 -15.02
C ILE A 18 8.60 4.40 -14.29
N PRO A 19 9.64 5.13 -13.84
CA PRO A 19 10.64 4.62 -12.92
C PRO A 19 10.01 4.07 -11.64
N ILE A 20 10.59 3.02 -11.05
CA ILE A 20 10.02 2.36 -9.87
C ILE A 20 9.89 3.31 -8.67
N ASN A 21 10.87 4.21 -8.48
CA ASN A 21 10.83 5.22 -7.41
C ASN A 21 9.68 6.22 -7.61
N GLU A 22 9.38 6.59 -8.86
CA GLU A 22 8.26 7.49 -9.17
C GLU A 22 6.90 6.79 -8.95
N TYR A 23 6.82 5.48 -9.21
CA TYR A 23 5.64 4.68 -8.86
C TYR A 23 5.42 4.57 -7.35
N GLU A 24 6.48 4.30 -6.58
CA GLU A 24 6.43 4.25 -5.12
C GLU A 24 6.04 5.61 -4.51
N ASP A 25 6.61 6.70 -5.02
CA ASP A 25 6.24 8.06 -4.59
C ASP A 25 4.77 8.37 -4.88
N LEU A 26 4.25 7.99 -6.06
CA LEU A 26 2.84 8.18 -6.41
C LEU A 26 1.91 7.32 -5.53
N LEU A 27 2.30 6.08 -5.21
CA LEU A 27 1.58 5.25 -4.26
C LEU A 27 1.59 5.86 -2.87
N HIS A 28 2.74 6.31 -2.37
CA HIS A 28 2.84 6.94 -1.05
C HIS A 28 2.06 8.26 -0.99
N GLN A 29 2.05 9.05 -2.06
CA GLN A 29 1.18 10.23 -2.19
C GLN A 29 -0.30 9.88 -2.22
N HIS A 30 -0.68 8.78 -2.90
CA HIS A 30 -2.06 8.27 -2.84
C HIS A 30 -2.43 7.83 -1.42
N HIS A 31 -1.50 7.24 -0.66
CA HIS A 31 -1.72 6.90 0.75
C HIS A 31 -1.74 8.12 1.68
N LEU A 32 -1.02 9.20 1.36
CA LEU A 32 -1.10 10.48 2.08
C LEU A 32 -2.42 11.22 1.80
N ASN A 33 -2.98 11.07 0.59
CA ASN A 33 -4.26 11.65 0.17
C ASN A 33 -5.47 10.74 0.44
N LEU A 34 -5.25 9.51 0.90
CA LEU A 34 -6.27 8.81 1.68
C LEU A 34 -6.38 9.63 2.96
N GLU A 35 -7.37 10.54 3.01
CA GLU A 35 -7.84 11.10 4.26
C GLU A 35 -7.82 9.96 5.27
N LEU A 36 -7.11 10.14 6.39
CA LEU A 36 -7.13 9.21 7.51
C LEU A 36 -8.59 9.06 7.90
N THR A 37 -9.27 8.09 7.29
CA THR A 37 -10.68 7.87 7.48
C THR A 37 -10.88 7.61 8.96
N ASP A 38 -12.04 7.94 9.49
CA ASP A 38 -12.30 7.68 10.91
C ASP A 38 -12.12 6.18 11.23
N GLU A 39 -12.30 5.30 10.25
CA GLU A 39 -11.95 3.88 10.33
C GLU A 39 -10.45 3.61 10.51
N TYR A 40 -9.59 4.29 9.74
CA TYR A 40 -8.14 4.11 9.87
C TYR A 40 -7.62 4.70 11.20
N LYS A 41 -8.13 5.85 11.62
CA LYS A 41 -7.80 6.42 12.95
C LYS A 41 -8.21 5.47 14.07
N LYS A 42 -9.44 4.94 14.00
CA LYS A 42 -9.94 3.96 14.96
C LYS A 42 -9.09 2.68 14.98
N MET A 43 -8.68 2.19 13.82
CA MET A 43 -7.79 1.02 13.75
C MET A 43 -6.48 1.28 14.49
N ILE A 44 -5.88 2.46 14.33
CA ILE A 44 -4.65 2.83 15.03
C ILE A 44 -4.91 2.97 16.53
N ASP A 45 -5.99 3.63 16.95
CA ASP A 45 -6.35 3.76 18.36
C ASP A 45 -6.57 2.38 19.01
N ASP A 46 -7.26 1.47 18.33
CA ASP A 46 -7.49 0.09 18.78
C ASP A 46 -6.17 -0.70 18.87
N MET A 47 -5.21 -0.46 17.96
CA MET A 47 -3.88 -1.07 18.01
C MET A 47 -3.07 -0.56 19.21
N LEU A 48 -3.12 0.75 19.49
CA LEU A 48 -2.42 1.36 20.61
C LEU A 48 -3.00 0.89 21.96
N ASP A 49 -4.32 0.80 22.10
CA ASP A 49 -4.97 0.27 23.32
C ASP A 49 -4.62 -1.21 23.56
N GLN A 50 -4.51 -2.00 22.48
CA GLN A 50 -4.07 -3.39 22.58
C GLN A 50 -2.62 -3.51 23.02
N ASP A 51 -1.74 -2.60 22.60
CA ASP A 51 -0.35 -2.58 23.04
C ASP A 51 -0.24 -2.17 24.52
N ASP A 52 -0.94 -1.12 24.92
CA ASP A 52 -0.99 -0.63 26.31
C ASP A 52 -1.56 -1.68 27.29
N THR A 53 -2.53 -2.48 26.83
CA THR A 53 -3.13 -3.56 27.63
C THR A 53 -2.37 -4.89 27.54
N GLY A 54 -1.28 -4.96 26.77
CA GLY A 54 -0.47 -6.16 26.58
C GLY A 54 -1.16 -7.27 25.79
N LYS A 55 -2.20 -6.91 25.01
CA LYS A 55 -2.97 -7.82 24.14
C LYS A 55 -2.51 -7.78 22.68
N ALA A 56 -1.63 -6.86 22.31
CA ALA A 56 -1.07 -6.79 20.97
C ALA A 56 -0.25 -8.05 20.66
N GLU A 57 -0.59 -8.71 19.55
CA GLU A 57 0.15 -9.86 19.06
C GLU A 57 1.10 -9.44 17.93
N TYR A 58 2.41 -9.52 18.21
CA TYR A 58 3.44 -9.24 17.22
C TYR A 58 3.75 -10.51 16.44
N VAL A 59 3.17 -10.62 15.24
CA VAL A 59 3.38 -11.77 14.36
C VAL A 59 4.57 -11.55 13.43
N SER A 60 5.34 -12.61 13.19
CA SER A 60 6.47 -12.56 12.25
C SER A 60 6.00 -12.54 10.79
N PHE A 61 6.86 -12.06 9.89
CA PHE A 61 6.59 -12.10 8.44
C PHE A 61 6.23 -13.51 7.94
N ASN A 62 6.93 -14.54 8.42
CA ASN A 62 6.64 -15.93 8.03
C ASN A 62 5.24 -16.37 8.49
N HIS A 63 4.82 -15.98 9.70
CA HIS A 63 3.48 -16.26 10.19
C HIS A 63 2.38 -15.66 9.30
N ILE A 64 2.59 -14.43 8.82
CA ILE A 64 1.66 -13.78 7.88
C ILE A 64 1.66 -14.53 6.54
N LYS A 65 2.84 -14.84 6.01
CA LYS A 65 3.01 -15.53 4.73
C LYS A 65 2.32 -16.90 4.73
N ASP A 66 2.49 -17.68 5.80
CA ASP A 66 1.92 -19.01 5.93
C ASP A 66 0.39 -19.00 5.91
N ARG A 67 -0.24 -17.94 6.45
CA ARG A 67 -1.70 -17.76 6.42
C ARG A 67 -2.27 -17.62 5.00
N PHE A 68 -1.50 -17.04 4.07
CA PHE A 68 -1.91 -16.87 2.67
C PHE A 68 -1.45 -18.00 1.75
N GLN A 69 -0.52 -18.83 2.21
CA GLN A 69 0.03 -19.96 1.45
C GLN A 69 -0.58 -21.30 1.86
N SER A 70 -1.26 -21.37 2.99
CA SER A 70 -1.98 -22.57 3.44
C SER A 70 -3.36 -22.64 2.76
N ASN A 71 -3.39 -23.15 1.53
CA ASN A 71 -4.59 -23.69 0.87
C ASN A 71 -4.63 -25.21 1.04
#